data_AF-A0A1G0I749-F1
#
_entry.id   AF-A0A1G0I749-F1
#
_cell.length_a   1.000
_cell.length_b   1.000
_cell.length_c   1.000
_cell.angle_alpha   90.00
_cell.angle_beta   90.00
_cell.angle_gamma   90.00
#
_symmetry.space_group_name_H-M   'P 1'
#
loop_
_entity.id
_entity.type
_entity.pdbx_description
1 polymer ?
#
loop_
_entity_poly.entity_id
_entity_poly.type
_entity_poly.pdbx_seq_one_letter_code
_entity_poly.pdbx_strand_id
1 'polypeptide(L)'
;MFKTKSREYVDHGRTHRIIVTYGIDYDFARQHNQAPYFSLTCQIDEKLRNGRWREAGGGADHKSIVKRFPELAPLVQWHLTGTEGPMHYLANAKYWWEQWKGISRWERRPYDPDPLEAFKHTTVWGAVPTDEQFNLHEHELWEIVESYLNDRLPALLASFEADMREIGIWEN
;
A
#
# COMPACT_ATOMS: atom_id res chain seq x y z
N MET A 1 -6.34 -8.65 -13.71
CA MET A 1 -5.42 -9.81 -13.85
C MET A 1 -4.25 -9.74 -12.84
N PHE A 2 -3.87 -10.87 -12.23
CA PHE A 2 -2.68 -10.97 -11.36
C PHE A 2 -1.42 -11.39 -12.12
N LYS A 3 -0.28 -10.85 -11.69
CA LYS A 3 1.08 -11.21 -12.12
C LYS A 3 1.87 -11.78 -10.94
N THR A 4 2.82 -12.65 -11.26
CA THR A 4 3.69 -13.27 -10.25
C THR A 4 5.16 -13.13 -10.63
N LYS A 5 6.01 -12.87 -9.64
CA LYS A 5 7.48 -12.98 -9.75
C LYS A 5 8.00 -13.86 -8.64
N SER A 6 9.09 -14.60 -8.88
CA SER A 6 9.72 -15.41 -7.83
C SER A 6 11.24 -15.34 -7.91
N ARG A 7 11.89 -15.49 -6.75
CA ARG A 7 13.34 -15.49 -6.63
C ARG A 7 13.77 -16.32 -5.42
N GLU A 8 14.76 -17.18 -5.60
CA GLU A 8 15.48 -17.82 -4.49
C GLU A 8 16.63 -16.92 -4.04
N TYR A 9 16.90 -16.91 -2.73
CA TYR A 9 17.98 -16.13 -2.14
C TYR A 9 18.50 -16.81 -0.88
N VAL A 10 19.71 -16.44 -0.45
CA VAL A 10 20.28 -16.90 0.81
C VAL A 10 20.27 -15.73 1.80
N ASP A 11 19.77 -15.97 3.00
CA ASP A 11 19.76 -15.00 4.09
C ASP A 11 20.16 -15.69 5.39
N HIS A 12 21.14 -15.13 6.09
CA HIS A 12 21.75 -15.72 7.30
C HIS A 12 22.08 -17.23 7.16
N GLY A 13 22.66 -17.62 6.02
CA GLY A 13 23.07 -19.00 5.74
C GLY A 13 21.91 -19.97 5.43
N ARG A 14 20.68 -19.46 5.28
CA ARG A 14 19.48 -20.25 4.96
C ARG A 14 18.94 -19.87 3.59
N THR A 15 18.58 -20.88 2.80
CA THR A 15 17.96 -20.66 1.49
C THR A 15 16.48 -20.35 1.66
N HIS A 16 16.02 -19.30 1.01
CA HIS A 16 14.64 -18.85 0.98
C HIS A 16 14.16 -18.70 -0.47
N ARG A 17 12.84 -18.70 -0.65
CA ARG A 17 12.18 -18.36 -1.90
C ARG A 17 11.10 -17.34 -1.61
N ILE A 18 11.15 -16.20 -2.28
CA ILE A 18 10.08 -15.21 -2.26
C ILE A 18 9.26 -15.34 -3.55
N ILE A 19 7.94 -15.35 -3.41
CA ILE A 19 6.96 -15.34 -4.50
C ILE A 19 6.11 -14.10 -4.29
N VAL A 20 6.17 -13.15 -5.21
CA VAL A 20 5.42 -11.89 -5.17
C VAL A 20 4.24 -11.99 -6.13
N THR A 21 3.04 -11.67 -5.65
CA THR A 21 1.81 -11.63 -6.44
C THR A 21 1.25 -10.21 -6.40
N TYR A 22 0.92 -9.66 -7.57
CA TYR A 22 0.38 -8.31 -7.67
C TYR A 22 -0.60 -8.14 -8.81
N GLY A 23 -1.61 -7.30 -8.62
CA GLY A 23 -2.71 -7.15 -9.57
C GLY A 23 -3.94 -6.51 -8.94
N ILE A 24 -4.92 -6.17 -9.76
CA ILE A 24 -6.23 -5.71 -9.30
C ILE A 24 -7.09 -6.94 -8.98
N ASP A 25 -7.63 -7.00 -7.76
CA ASP A 25 -8.42 -8.12 -7.26
C ASP A 25 -9.91 -7.98 -7.57
N TYR A 26 -10.30 -8.32 -8.79
CA TYR A 26 -11.70 -8.32 -9.22
C TYR A 26 -12.51 -9.49 -8.64
N ASP A 27 -11.88 -10.61 -8.33
CA ASP A 27 -12.57 -11.80 -7.83
C ASP A 27 -13.03 -11.59 -6.38
N PHE A 28 -12.13 -11.11 -5.53
CA PHE A 28 -12.46 -10.78 -4.15
C PHE A 28 -13.49 -9.63 -4.08
N ALA A 29 -13.35 -8.63 -4.94
CA ALA A 29 -14.32 -7.54 -5.09
C ALA A 29 -15.74 -8.06 -5.38
N ARG A 30 -15.88 -8.95 -6.36
CA ARG A 30 -17.17 -9.56 -6.74
C ARG A 30 -17.74 -10.43 -5.62
N GLN A 31 -16.92 -11.23 -4.95
CA GLN A 31 -17.37 -12.14 -3.88
C GLN A 31 -17.85 -11.39 -2.63
N HIS A 32 -17.27 -10.22 -2.35
CA HIS A 32 -17.53 -9.46 -1.13
C HIS A 32 -18.30 -8.15 -1.37
N ASN A 33 -18.80 -7.93 -2.59
CA ASN A 33 -19.57 -6.74 -2.96
C ASN A 33 -18.88 -5.42 -2.58
N GLN A 34 -17.62 -5.27 -2.97
CA GLN A 34 -16.81 -4.08 -2.73
C GLN A 34 -16.06 -3.67 -4.00
N ALA A 35 -15.51 -2.45 -4.01
CA ALA A 35 -14.71 -1.96 -5.14
C ALA A 35 -13.40 -2.78 -5.28
N PRO A 36 -12.96 -3.08 -6.51
CA PRO A 36 -11.68 -3.74 -6.75
C PRO A 36 -10.52 -2.83 -6.36
N TYR A 37 -9.47 -3.44 -5.81
CA TYR A 37 -8.26 -2.74 -5.38
C TYR A 37 -7.01 -3.48 -5.84
N PHE A 38 -5.91 -2.72 -5.98
CA PHE A 38 -4.60 -3.24 -6.27
C PHE A 38 -4.00 -3.90 -5.02
N SER A 39 -3.56 -5.14 -5.18
CA SER A 39 -2.85 -5.90 -4.16
C SER A 39 -1.42 -6.15 -4.63
N LEU A 40 -0.46 -6.10 -3.70
CA LEU A 40 0.95 -6.40 -3.88
C LEU A 40 1.40 -7.11 -2.61
N THR A 41 1.52 -8.43 -2.67
CA THR A 41 1.86 -9.26 -1.52
C THR A 41 2.93 -10.27 -1.88
N CYS A 42 3.51 -10.90 -0.87
CA CYS A 42 4.44 -11.99 -1.09
C CYS A 42 4.19 -13.18 -0.16
N GLN A 43 4.65 -14.35 -0.60
CA GLN A 43 4.90 -15.51 0.24
C GLN A 43 6.41 -15.75 0.30
N ILE A 44 6.92 -16.05 1.48
CA ILE A 44 8.31 -16.38 1.72
C ILE A 44 8.39 -17.79 2.30
N ASP A 45 9.08 -18.67 1.57
CA ASP A 45 9.38 -20.02 2.01
C ASP A 45 10.85 -20.14 2.44
N GLU A 46 11.15 -20.94 3.46
CA GLU A 46 12.49 -21.35 3.87
C GLU A 46 12.73 -22.82 3.47
N LYS A 47 13.92 -23.13 2.95
CA LYS A 47 14.32 -24.49 2.61
C LYS A 47 14.86 -25.21 3.84
N LEU A 48 14.18 -26.27 4.24
CA LEU A 48 14.58 -27.14 5.35
C LEU A 48 15.74 -28.07 4.96
N ARG A 49 16.43 -28.63 5.97
CA ARG A 49 17.54 -29.58 5.78
C ARG A 49 17.16 -30.82 4.97
N ASN A 50 15.90 -31.24 5.01
CA ASN A 50 15.38 -32.36 4.23
C ASN A 50 14.96 -31.98 2.79
N GLY A 51 15.30 -30.76 2.34
CA GLY A 51 15.02 -30.25 1.00
C GLY A 51 13.61 -29.71 0.80
N ARG A 52 12.71 -29.81 1.78
CA ARG A 52 11.34 -29.30 1.70
C ARG A 52 11.27 -27.80 1.93
N TRP A 53 10.30 -27.13 1.32
CA TRP A 53 9.97 -25.74 1.57
C TRP A 53 8.93 -25.64 2.69
N ARG A 54 9.10 -24.67 3.58
CA ARG A 54 8.16 -24.34 4.66
C ARG A 54 7.88 -22.83 4.61
N GLU A 55 6.61 -22.45 4.72
CA GLU A 55 6.23 -21.04 4.86
C GLU A 55 6.92 -20.43 6.08
N ALA A 56 7.61 -19.31 5.86
CA ALA A 56 8.38 -18.58 6.86
C ALA A 56 7.88 -17.15 7.07
N GLY A 57 7.01 -16.66 6.19
CA GLY A 57 6.40 -15.34 6.29
C GLY A 57 5.75 -14.91 4.97
N GLY A 58 5.21 -13.70 4.95
CA GLY A 58 4.54 -13.16 3.77
C GLY A 58 3.59 -12.02 4.09
N GLY A 59 2.60 -11.82 3.21
CA GLY A 59 1.65 -10.71 3.27
C GLY A 59 2.17 -9.45 2.59
N ALA A 60 1.81 -8.28 3.11
CA ALA A 60 2.24 -6.98 2.63
C ALA A 60 3.66 -6.59 3.11
N ASP A 61 4.62 -7.53 3.06
CA ASP A 61 6.03 -7.27 3.40
C ASP A 61 6.74 -6.55 2.26
N HIS A 62 6.37 -5.27 2.08
CA HIS A 62 6.91 -4.43 1.02
C HIS A 62 8.43 -4.24 1.12
N LYS A 63 9.01 -4.32 2.33
CA LYS A 63 10.47 -4.24 2.52
C LYS A 63 11.16 -5.43 1.89
N SER A 64 10.67 -6.65 2.14
CA SER A 64 11.19 -7.85 1.49
C SER A 64 10.94 -7.84 -0.02
N ILE A 65 9.76 -7.42 -0.47
CA ILE A 65 9.46 -7.30 -1.90
C ILE A 65 10.47 -6.38 -2.59
N VAL A 66 10.64 -5.14 -2.13
CA VAL A 66 11.53 -4.15 -2.75
C VAL A 66 12.99 -4.57 -2.68
N LYS A 67 13.43 -5.17 -1.57
CA LYS A 67 14.82 -5.65 -1.41
C LYS A 67 15.16 -6.77 -2.40
N ARG A 68 14.18 -7.41 -3.05
CA ARG A 68 14.40 -8.53 -4.00
C ARG A 68 13.89 -8.23 -5.41
N PHE A 69 12.92 -7.34 -5.55
CA PHE A 69 12.38 -6.83 -6.80
C PHE A 69 12.30 -5.30 -6.72
N PRO A 70 13.43 -4.57 -6.80
CA PRO A 70 13.46 -3.12 -6.70
C PRO A 70 12.58 -2.42 -7.74
N GLU A 71 12.36 -3.05 -8.89
CA GLU A 71 11.48 -2.56 -9.94
C GLU A 71 10.00 -2.47 -9.51
N LEU A 72 9.59 -3.13 -8.42
CA LEU A 72 8.24 -3.05 -7.85
C LEU A 72 8.10 -1.94 -6.79
N ALA A 73 9.18 -1.24 -6.43
CA ALA A 73 9.13 -0.19 -5.41
C ALA A 73 8.12 0.92 -5.70
N PRO A 74 7.98 1.43 -6.94
CA PRO A 74 6.98 2.45 -7.25
C PRO A 74 5.53 1.98 -7.00
N LEU A 75 5.28 0.66 -7.02
CA LEU A 75 3.94 0.09 -6.88
C LEU A 75 3.51 -0.10 -5.42
N VAL A 76 4.44 -0.03 -4.47
CA VAL A 76 4.15 -0.25 -3.04
C VAL A 76 3.13 0.75 -2.52
N GLN A 77 3.22 2.00 -2.95
CA GLN A 77 2.32 3.07 -2.53
C GLN A 77 0.86 2.81 -2.92
N TRP A 78 0.63 2.03 -3.99
CA TRP A 78 -0.70 1.73 -4.51
C TRP A 78 -1.37 0.54 -3.82
N HIS A 79 -0.69 -0.15 -2.90
CA HIS A 79 -1.29 -1.28 -2.21
C HIS A 79 -2.58 -0.86 -1.48
N LEU A 80 -3.67 -1.59 -1.72
CA LEU A 80 -5.03 -1.28 -1.25
C LEU A 80 -5.65 -0.02 -1.87
N THR A 81 -5.15 0.46 -3.01
CA THR A 81 -5.80 1.52 -3.81
C THR A 81 -6.67 0.90 -4.88
N GLY A 82 -7.93 1.37 -4.99
CA GLY A 82 -8.88 0.96 -6.01
C GLY A 82 -9.34 2.09 -6.90
N THR A 83 -10.38 1.84 -7.69
CA THR A 83 -10.97 2.81 -8.63
C THR A 83 -11.65 4.00 -7.94
N GLU A 84 -11.92 3.88 -6.64
CA GLU A 84 -12.53 4.93 -5.80
C GLU A 84 -11.52 5.61 -4.88
N GLY A 85 -10.26 5.17 -4.91
CA GLY A 85 -9.15 5.71 -4.14
C GLY A 85 -8.56 4.69 -3.18
N PRO A 86 -7.67 5.14 -2.28
CA PRO A 86 -7.12 4.30 -1.22
C PRO A 86 -8.22 3.70 -0.32
N MET A 87 -8.04 2.48 0.16
CA MET A 87 -8.98 1.82 1.04
C MET A 87 -9.28 2.68 2.28
N HIS A 88 -10.56 2.97 2.50
CA HIS A 88 -11.05 3.87 3.54
C HIS A 88 -10.37 5.25 3.55
N TYR A 89 -10.04 5.79 2.37
CA TYR A 89 -9.25 7.01 2.16
C TYR A 89 -9.42 8.10 3.23
N LEU A 90 -10.59 8.74 3.30
CA LEU A 90 -10.83 9.83 4.26
C LEU A 90 -10.89 9.36 5.71
N ALA A 91 -11.46 8.18 5.97
CA ALA A 91 -11.62 7.67 7.34
C ALA A 91 -10.28 7.30 7.97
N ASN A 92 -9.41 6.61 7.22
CA ASN A 92 -8.05 6.28 7.63
C ASN A 92 -7.19 7.54 7.77
N ALA A 93 -7.29 8.47 6.81
CA ALA A 93 -6.60 9.75 6.87
C ALA A 93 -6.99 10.54 8.13
N LYS A 94 -8.29 10.64 8.42
CA LYS A 94 -8.78 11.33 9.63
C LYS A 94 -8.24 10.71 10.90
N TYR A 95 -8.33 9.38 11.01
CA TYR A 95 -7.81 8.66 12.17
C TYR A 95 -6.33 8.99 12.43
N TRP A 96 -5.47 8.89 11.40
CA TRP A 96 -4.05 9.15 11.57
C TRP A 96 -3.71 10.62 11.75
N TRP A 97 -4.47 11.53 11.13
CA TRP A 97 -4.35 12.97 11.37
C TRP A 97 -4.69 13.34 12.82
N GLU A 98 -5.78 12.79 13.37
CA GLU A 98 -6.15 13.00 14.78
C GLU A 98 -5.09 12.43 15.74
N GLN A 99 -4.52 11.26 15.41
CA GLN A 99 -3.42 10.66 16.19
C GLN A 99 -2.17 11.54 16.16
N TRP A 100 -1.84 12.10 14.99
CA TRP A 100 -0.71 13.00 14.81
C TRP A 100 -0.88 14.31 15.59
N LYS A 101 -2.09 14.88 15.58
CA LYS A 101 -2.44 16.09 16.33
C LYS A 101 -2.62 15.86 17.84
N GLY A 102 -2.62 14.61 18.30
CA GLY A 102 -2.82 14.27 19.71
C GLY A 102 -4.25 14.52 20.21
N ILE A 103 -5.23 14.55 19.31
CA ILE A 103 -6.65 14.80 19.62
C ILE A 103 -7.51 13.54 19.42
N SER A 104 -6.92 12.43 18.99
CA SER A 104 -7.65 11.18 18.80
C SER A 104 -8.22 10.67 20.11
N ARG A 105 -9.46 10.15 20.06
CA ARG A 105 -10.09 9.45 21.18
C ARG A 105 -9.50 8.06 21.45
N TRP A 106 -8.67 7.55 20.53
CA TRP A 106 -8.13 6.19 20.60
C TRP A 106 -6.67 6.24 21.05
N GLU A 107 -6.31 5.38 22.00
CA GLU A 107 -4.91 5.25 22.42
C GLU A 107 -4.06 4.57 21.33
N ARG A 108 -2.84 5.06 21.15
CA ARG A 108 -1.85 4.43 20.27
C ARG A 108 -1.35 3.13 20.88
N ARG A 109 -1.24 2.11 20.06
CA ARG A 109 -0.67 0.81 20.42
C ARG A 109 0.86 0.87 20.30
N PRO A 110 1.60 0.04 21.05
CA PRO A 110 3.07 0.07 21.03
C PRO A 110 3.70 -0.21 19.65
N TYR A 111 2.95 -0.86 18.77
CA TYR A 111 3.37 -1.22 17.41
C TYR A 111 2.73 -0.34 16.33
N ASP A 112 1.93 0.67 16.69
CA ASP A 112 1.40 1.59 15.70
C ASP A 112 2.56 2.43 15.11
N PRO A 113 2.57 2.66 13.79
CA PRO A 113 3.57 3.48 13.13
C PRO A 113 3.54 4.93 13.63
N ASP A 114 4.51 5.72 13.18
CA ASP A 114 4.41 7.18 13.30
C ASP A 114 3.11 7.67 12.62
N PRO A 115 2.28 8.48 13.30
CA PRO A 115 0.97 8.85 12.77
C PRO A 115 1.05 9.69 11.48
N LEU A 116 2.06 10.54 11.34
CA LEU A 116 2.23 11.34 10.12
C LEU A 116 2.63 10.45 8.94
N GLU A 117 3.53 9.50 9.16
CA GLU A 117 3.91 8.54 8.12
C GLU A 117 2.75 7.61 7.75
N ALA A 118 1.92 7.23 8.73
CA ALA A 118 0.73 6.44 8.49
C ALA A 118 -0.34 7.22 7.70
N PHE A 119 -0.56 8.49 8.03
CA PHE A 119 -1.41 9.41 7.26
C PHE A 119 -0.96 9.48 5.81
N LYS A 120 0.34 9.73 5.58
CA LYS A 120 0.93 9.81 4.25
C LYS A 120 0.74 8.50 3.48
N HIS A 121 0.97 7.36 4.13
CA HIS A 121 0.77 6.06 3.51
C HIS A 121 -0.70 5.81 3.11
N THR A 122 -1.66 6.05 4.00
CA THR A 122 -3.09 5.80 3.72
C THR A 122 -3.68 6.75 2.70
N THR A 123 -3.03 7.88 2.46
CA THR A 123 -3.45 8.86 1.47
C THR A 123 -2.66 8.74 0.16
N VAL A 124 -1.59 7.93 0.13
CA VAL A 124 -0.62 7.88 -0.97
C VAL A 124 -0.02 9.28 -1.23
N TRP A 125 0.40 9.92 -0.16
CA TRP A 125 0.98 11.27 -0.20
C TRP A 125 2.28 11.31 -1.01
N GLY A 126 2.42 12.33 -1.84
CA GLY A 126 3.51 12.50 -2.81
C GLY A 126 3.21 11.93 -4.19
N ALA A 127 2.07 11.24 -4.38
CA ALA A 127 1.73 10.66 -5.68
C ALA A 127 1.22 11.69 -6.69
N VAL A 128 0.84 12.90 -6.25
CA VAL A 128 0.40 13.99 -7.14
C VAL A 128 1.15 15.28 -6.86
N PRO A 129 1.42 16.13 -7.88
CA PRO A 129 2.22 17.35 -7.70
C PRO A 129 1.66 18.37 -6.70
N THR A 130 0.36 18.36 -6.47
CA THR A 130 -0.31 19.25 -5.50
C THR A 130 0.10 18.96 -4.05
N ASP A 131 0.66 17.78 -3.78
CA ASP A 131 1.07 17.34 -2.44
C ASP A 131 2.27 18.14 -1.91
N GLU A 132 3.13 18.59 -2.81
CA GLU A 132 4.27 19.44 -2.48
C GLU A 132 3.86 20.87 -2.14
N GLN A 133 2.67 21.29 -2.61
CA GLN A 133 2.15 22.65 -2.43
C GLN A 133 1.31 22.79 -1.16
N PHE A 134 0.86 21.67 -0.58
CA PHE A 134 0.02 21.66 0.62
C PHE A 134 0.85 21.39 1.87
N ASN A 135 1.01 22.40 2.71
CA ASN A 135 1.72 22.24 3.97
C ASN A 135 0.79 21.71 5.07
N LEU A 136 0.82 20.39 5.28
CA LEU A 136 0.00 19.73 6.31
C LEU A 136 0.22 20.30 7.73
N HIS A 137 1.41 20.85 8.02
CA HIS A 137 1.73 21.46 9.32
C HIS A 137 0.99 22.78 9.59
N GLU A 138 0.55 23.49 8.55
CA GLU A 138 -0.11 24.79 8.69
C GLU A 138 -1.62 24.68 8.96
N HIS A 139 -2.16 23.45 8.96
CA HIS A 139 -3.59 23.20 9.07
C HIS A 139 -3.94 22.45 10.36
N GLU A 140 -4.73 23.10 11.21
CA GLU A 140 -5.23 22.55 12.49
C GLU A 140 -6.67 22.02 12.40
N LEU A 141 -7.38 22.29 11.32
CA LEU A 141 -8.77 21.86 11.11
C LEU A 141 -8.82 20.70 10.11
N TRP A 142 -9.50 19.62 10.49
CA TRP A 142 -9.69 18.45 9.63
C TRP A 142 -10.40 18.83 8.34
N GLU A 143 -11.36 19.75 8.39
CA GLU A 143 -12.18 20.15 7.26
C GLU A 143 -11.34 20.73 6.10
N ILE A 144 -10.22 21.41 6.43
CA ILE A 144 -9.29 21.94 5.42
C ILE A 144 -8.53 20.79 4.76
N VAL A 145 -8.05 19.84 5.56
CA VAL A 145 -7.34 18.65 5.07
C VAL A 145 -8.29 17.77 4.25
N GLU A 146 -9.51 17.56 4.70
CA GLU A 146 -10.55 16.79 4.02
C GLU A 146 -10.94 17.41 2.68
N SER A 147 -11.14 18.74 2.63
CA SER A 147 -11.40 19.43 1.36
C SER A 147 -10.27 19.18 0.38
N TYR A 148 -9.02 19.37 0.82
CA TYR A 148 -7.85 19.14 -0.01
C TYR A 148 -7.74 17.68 -0.50
N LEU A 149 -7.96 16.70 0.38
CA LEU A 149 -7.90 15.28 0.03
C LEU A 149 -8.98 14.89 -1.00
N ASN A 150 -10.17 15.50 -0.92
CA ASN A 150 -11.22 15.33 -1.92
C ASN A 150 -10.87 16.00 -3.25
N ASP A 151 -10.36 17.23 -3.21
CA ASP A 151 -10.02 18.01 -4.40
C ASP A 151 -8.90 17.33 -5.22
N ARG A 152 -7.93 16.70 -4.55
CA ARG A 152 -6.83 15.98 -5.21
C ARG A 152 -7.18 14.56 -5.68
N LEU A 153 -8.29 13.97 -5.20
CA LEU A 153 -8.63 12.57 -5.45
C LEU A 153 -8.71 12.21 -6.95
N PRO A 154 -9.31 13.04 -7.84
CA PRO A 154 -9.32 12.75 -9.27
C PRO A 154 -7.92 12.64 -9.89
N ALA A 155 -6.98 13.51 -9.48
CA ALA A 155 -5.60 13.47 -9.96
C ALA A 155 -4.85 12.23 -9.42
N LEU A 156 -5.15 11.84 -8.18
CA LEU A 156 -4.59 10.64 -7.56
C LEU A 156 -5.04 9.38 -8.31
N LEU A 157 -6.33 9.29 -8.63
CA LEU A 157 -6.91 8.19 -9.40
C LEU A 157 -6.33 8.11 -10.81
N ALA A 158 -6.14 9.26 -11.48
CA ALA A 158 -5.49 9.30 -12.79
C ALA A 158 -4.05 8.80 -12.74
N SER A 159 -3.30 9.13 -11.68
CA SER A 159 -1.93 8.68 -11.47
C SER A 159 -1.88 7.17 -11.20
N PHE A 160 -2.78 6.68 -10.35
CA PHE A 160 -2.95 5.25 -10.10
C PHE A 160 -3.25 4.49 -11.40
N GLU A 161 -4.25 4.93 -12.19
CA GLU A 161 -4.60 4.31 -13.46
C GLU A 161 -3.41 4.29 -14.44
N ALA A 162 -2.67 5.39 -14.54
CA ALA A 162 -1.49 5.49 -15.41
C ALA A 162 -0.46 4.40 -15.06
N ASP A 163 -0.12 4.26 -13.77
CA ASP A 163 0.84 3.26 -13.29
C ASP A 163 0.33 1.82 -13.52
N MET A 164 -0.95 1.56 -13.28
CA MET A 164 -1.56 0.25 -13.52
C MET A 164 -1.58 -0.11 -15.02
N ARG A 165 -1.77 0.88 -15.89
CA ARG A 165 -1.69 0.70 -17.35
C ARG A 165 -0.25 0.45 -17.81
N GLU A 166 0.71 1.19 -17.28
CA GLU A 166 2.14 1.03 -17.62
C GLU A 166 2.61 -0.39 -17.34
N ILE A 167 2.22 -0.96 -16.19
CA ILE A 167 2.58 -2.32 -15.84
C ILE A 167 1.64 -3.37 -16.43
N GLY A 168 0.65 -2.97 -17.25
CA GLY A 168 -0.25 -3.85 -17.98
C GLY A 168 -1.13 -4.73 -17.09
N ILE A 169 -1.76 -4.16 -16.05
CA ILE A 169 -2.75 -4.83 -15.20
C ILE A 169 -4.13 -4.15 -15.19
N TRP A 170 -4.25 -2.98 -15.81
CA TRP A 170 -5.52 -2.31 -16.01
C TRP A 170 -6.31 -2.97 -17.14
N GLU A 171 -7.57 -3.33 -16.87
CA GLU A 171 -8.49 -3.87 -17.87
C GLU A 171 -9.24 -2.72 -18.54
N ASN A 172 -9.39 -2.76 -19.88
CA ASN A 172 -10.15 -1.78 -20.66
C ASN A 172 -11.65 -2.05 -20.58
#